data_AF-A0A5V8U5W8-F1
#
_entry.id   AF-A0A5V8U5W8-F1
#
_cell.length_a   1.000
_cell.length_b   1.000
_cell.length_c   1.000
_cell.angle_alpha   90.00
_cell.angle_beta   90.00
_cell.angle_gamma   90.00
#
_symmetry.space_group_name_H-M   'P 1'
#
loop_
_entity.id
_entity.type
_entity.pdbx_description
1 polymer ?
#
loop_
_entity_poly.entity_id
_entity_poly.type
_entity_poly.pdbx_seq_one_letter_code
_entity_poly.pdbx_strand_id
1 'polypeptide(L)'
;EIYSKNPDSRIAFTCFNKILASTMRTRIPEFFDFMRVEKQIEWGTKLFCFNSWGLTKEPFSGMYRYICHYYEIPFGGFGNGDFDALCKKAIADINNSGRADKKALDYVFIDESQDFPQSFIDLCEMVTSKKLYVAGDVFQNIFMPISDNVNRADIVLKKCYRTDPKNLMFSHALGMGLYEEPVLRWLKEPEWDSCGYKYKKVGDRVHLSRDPLRRFEDIPKNHKSTAVHLLEGTDNGPDKIVDIIIDIKERNPSLEQGDIAVIFLDAGGYIYEYIHSLKSKVKQQLGWDSNIS
;
A
#
# COMPACT_ATOMS: atom_id res chain seq x y z
N GLU A 1 -6.32 -20.51 -9.25
CA GLU A 1 -7.34 -20.73 -10.31
C GLU A 1 -6.87 -20.28 -11.70
N ILE A 2 -6.59 -18.99 -11.93
CA ILE A 2 -6.18 -18.46 -13.25
C ILE A 2 -4.96 -19.22 -13.82
N TYR A 3 -3.91 -19.38 -13.01
CA TYR A 3 -2.69 -20.11 -13.38
C TYR A 3 -2.92 -21.61 -13.63
N SER A 4 -3.78 -22.25 -12.83
CA SER A 4 -4.03 -23.70 -12.90
C SER A 4 -4.97 -24.07 -14.06
N LYS A 5 -5.99 -23.25 -14.33
CA LYS A 5 -7.01 -23.53 -15.36
C LYS A 5 -6.57 -23.18 -16.78
N ASN A 6 -5.63 -22.24 -16.95
CA ASN A 6 -5.18 -21.79 -18.27
C ASN A 6 -3.69 -22.06 -18.44
N PRO A 7 -3.29 -23.27 -18.90
CA PRO A 7 -1.90 -23.70 -18.87
C PRO A 7 -0.96 -22.86 -19.73
N ASP A 8 -1.48 -22.14 -20.74
CA ASP A 8 -0.69 -21.35 -21.69
C ASP A 8 -0.81 -19.83 -21.46
N SER A 9 -1.57 -19.40 -20.45
CA SER A 9 -1.76 -17.97 -20.20
C SER A 9 -0.50 -17.33 -19.61
N ARG A 10 -0.10 -16.21 -20.21
CA ARG A 10 0.98 -15.35 -19.73
C ARG A 10 0.41 -14.36 -18.72
N ILE A 11 0.89 -14.41 -17.49
CA ILE A 11 0.36 -13.68 -16.34
C ILE A 11 1.47 -12.79 -15.79
N ALA A 12 1.21 -11.51 -15.62
CA ALA A 12 2.14 -10.59 -14.95
C ALA A 12 1.55 -10.01 -13.68
N PHE A 13 2.38 -9.95 -12.64
CA PHE A 13 2.18 -9.14 -11.45
C PHE A 13 3.11 -7.93 -11.52
N THR A 14 2.59 -6.73 -11.25
CA THR A 14 3.42 -5.54 -11.21
C THR A 14 3.02 -4.58 -10.08
N CYS A 15 4.03 -3.93 -9.52
CA CYS A 15 3.91 -2.90 -8.49
C CYS A 15 5.03 -1.87 -8.67
N PHE A 16 4.93 -0.71 -8.05
CA PHE A 16 5.89 0.37 -8.31
C PHE A 16 7.28 0.04 -7.76
N ASN A 17 7.34 -0.41 -6.49
CA ASN A 17 8.58 -0.60 -5.75
C ASN A 17 9.26 -1.96 -6.03
N LYS A 18 10.59 -1.95 -6.17
CA LYS A 18 11.43 -3.15 -6.28
C LYS A 18 11.35 -4.05 -5.04
N ILE A 19 11.24 -3.47 -3.84
CA ILE A 19 11.12 -4.21 -2.57
C ILE A 19 9.81 -4.99 -2.57
N LEU A 20 8.68 -4.33 -2.88
CA LEU A 20 7.38 -4.98 -2.96
C LEU A 20 7.39 -6.10 -4.02
N ALA A 21 7.97 -5.86 -5.20
CA ALA A 21 8.11 -6.89 -6.23
C ALA A 21 8.95 -8.09 -5.76
N SER A 22 10.03 -7.83 -5.00
CA SER A 22 10.86 -8.88 -4.41
C SER A 22 10.07 -9.71 -3.38
N THR A 23 9.35 -9.04 -2.47
CA THR A 23 8.50 -9.70 -1.48
C THR A 23 7.37 -10.50 -2.15
N MET A 24 6.75 -9.97 -3.21
CA MET A 24 5.74 -10.68 -3.98
C MET A 24 6.29 -11.95 -4.64
N ARG A 25 7.51 -11.89 -5.21
CA ARG A 25 8.16 -13.08 -5.78
C ARG A 25 8.36 -14.20 -4.76
N THR A 26 8.59 -13.87 -3.49
CA THR A 26 8.69 -14.87 -2.40
C THR A 26 7.32 -15.38 -1.96
N ARG A 27 6.32 -14.49 -1.85
CA ARG A 27 4.97 -14.84 -1.39
C ARG A 27 4.16 -15.67 -2.40
N ILE A 28 4.41 -15.51 -3.70
CA ILE A 28 3.68 -16.23 -4.74
C ILE A 28 3.88 -17.75 -4.61
N PRO A 29 5.11 -18.29 -4.52
CA PRO A 29 5.36 -19.70 -4.22
C PRO A 29 4.70 -20.17 -2.92
N GLU A 30 4.86 -19.44 -1.83
CA GLU A 30 4.25 -19.77 -0.54
C GLU A 30 2.72 -19.88 -0.63
N PHE A 31 2.09 -19.00 -1.40
CA PHE A 31 0.66 -19.04 -1.67
C PHE A 31 0.27 -20.28 -2.49
N PHE A 32 1.06 -20.67 -3.49
CA PHE A 32 0.80 -21.88 -4.27
C PHE A 32 0.90 -23.14 -3.41
N ASP A 33 1.90 -23.20 -2.53
CA ASP A 33 2.08 -24.30 -1.58
C ASP A 33 0.93 -24.38 -0.59
N PHE A 34 0.54 -23.22 -0.01
CA PHE A 34 -0.61 -23.11 0.89
C PHE A 34 -1.90 -23.59 0.23
N MET A 35 -2.12 -23.20 -1.03
CA MET A 35 -3.28 -23.63 -1.83
C MET A 35 -3.14 -25.06 -2.38
N ARG A 36 -2.04 -25.75 -2.09
CA ARG A 36 -1.72 -27.12 -2.56
C ARG A 36 -1.82 -27.24 -4.08
N VAL A 37 -1.30 -26.25 -4.79
CA VAL A 37 -1.25 -26.28 -6.25
C VAL A 37 -0.10 -27.18 -6.70
N GLU A 38 -0.42 -28.35 -7.25
CA GLU A 38 0.57 -29.35 -7.69
C GLU A 38 1.42 -28.92 -8.90
N LYS A 39 1.06 -27.82 -9.56
CA LYS A 39 1.74 -27.34 -10.77
C LYS A 39 2.90 -26.42 -10.43
N GLN A 40 4.10 -26.75 -10.93
CA GLN A 40 5.28 -25.92 -10.77
C GLN A 40 5.11 -24.52 -11.39
N ILE A 41 5.69 -23.51 -10.74
CA ILE A 41 5.71 -22.14 -11.22
C ILE A 41 6.77 -21.99 -12.33
N GLU A 42 6.32 -21.55 -13.51
CA GLU A 42 7.16 -21.31 -14.68
C GLU A 42 7.49 -19.80 -14.79
N TRP A 43 8.49 -19.36 -14.03
CA TRP A 43 8.94 -17.97 -14.03
C TRP A 43 9.58 -17.56 -15.37
N GLY A 44 9.26 -16.36 -15.84
CA GLY A 44 9.87 -15.79 -17.04
C GLY A 44 9.32 -16.34 -18.37
N THR A 45 8.46 -17.35 -18.32
CA THR A 45 7.76 -17.90 -19.50
C THR A 45 6.26 -17.71 -19.39
N LYS A 46 5.66 -18.09 -18.25
CA LYS A 46 4.21 -17.97 -18.00
C LYS A 46 3.89 -16.99 -16.89
N LEU A 47 4.66 -17.02 -15.82
CA LEU A 47 4.47 -16.13 -14.69
C LEU A 47 5.58 -15.09 -14.64
N PHE A 48 5.18 -13.84 -14.57
CA PHE A 48 6.05 -12.70 -14.44
C PHE A 48 5.67 -11.95 -13.17
N CYS A 49 6.68 -11.47 -12.45
CA CYS A 49 6.51 -10.52 -11.37
C CYS A 49 7.55 -9.43 -11.59
N PHE A 50 7.12 -8.18 -11.69
CA PHE A 50 7.94 -7.08 -12.15
C PHE A 50 7.77 -5.86 -11.23
N ASN A 51 8.83 -5.11 -10.99
CA ASN A 51 8.63 -3.70 -10.66
C ASN A 51 8.20 -2.95 -11.94
N SER A 52 7.60 -1.78 -11.80
CA SER A 52 6.98 -1.10 -12.94
C SER A 52 7.95 -0.68 -14.06
N TRP A 53 9.13 -0.16 -13.72
CA TRP A 53 10.01 0.50 -14.70
C TRP A 53 11.01 -0.44 -15.40
N GLY A 54 11.82 -1.17 -14.62
CA GLY A 54 12.90 -2.03 -15.12
C GLY A 54 14.25 -1.32 -15.37
N LEU A 55 15.18 -2.04 -16.00
CA LEU A 55 16.59 -1.67 -16.25
C LEU A 55 16.90 -1.73 -17.75
N THR A 56 17.77 -0.83 -18.22
CA THR A 56 18.10 -0.65 -19.64
C THR A 56 18.74 -1.86 -20.32
N LYS A 57 19.38 -2.77 -19.58
CA LYS A 57 20.04 -3.94 -20.16
C LYS A 57 19.24 -5.23 -20.02
N GLU A 58 18.18 -5.23 -19.19
CA GLU A 58 17.49 -6.44 -18.77
C GLU A 58 16.02 -6.42 -19.21
N PRO A 59 15.63 -7.11 -20.30
CA PRO A 59 14.26 -7.10 -20.83
C PRO A 59 13.17 -7.53 -19.84
N PHE A 60 13.49 -8.44 -18.91
CA PHE A 60 12.55 -9.00 -17.94
C PHE A 60 12.72 -8.39 -16.53
N SER A 61 13.30 -7.20 -16.44
CA SER A 61 13.54 -6.54 -15.16
C SER A 61 12.37 -5.69 -14.66
N GLY A 62 11.45 -5.28 -15.55
CA GLY A 62 10.28 -4.49 -15.17
C GLY A 62 9.18 -4.53 -16.23
N MET A 63 7.96 -4.13 -15.85
CA MET A 63 6.77 -4.26 -16.71
C MET A 63 6.87 -3.37 -17.95
N TYR A 64 7.15 -2.08 -17.76
CA TYR A 64 7.36 -1.13 -18.86
C TYR A 64 8.51 -1.57 -19.77
N ARG A 65 9.62 -2.00 -19.18
CA ARG A 65 10.76 -2.54 -19.92
C ARG A 65 10.40 -3.79 -20.75
N TYR A 66 9.64 -4.71 -20.17
CA TYR A 66 9.18 -5.91 -20.86
C TYR A 66 8.26 -5.58 -22.04
N ILE A 67 7.35 -4.62 -21.85
CA ILE A 67 6.49 -4.11 -22.92
C ILE A 67 7.34 -3.53 -24.05
N CYS A 68 8.29 -2.64 -23.75
CA CYS A 68 9.14 -2.06 -24.79
C CYS A 68 9.90 -3.13 -25.59
N HIS A 69 10.40 -4.16 -24.90
CA HIS A 69 11.08 -5.28 -25.54
C HIS A 69 10.14 -6.11 -26.44
N TYR A 70 8.95 -6.46 -25.96
CA TYR A 70 7.99 -7.29 -26.70
C TYR A 70 7.52 -6.63 -28.01
N TYR A 71 7.23 -5.32 -27.96
CA TYR A 71 6.78 -4.56 -29.13
C TYR A 71 7.93 -4.00 -29.97
N GLU A 72 9.19 -4.22 -29.58
CA GLU A 72 10.38 -3.68 -30.25
C GLU A 72 10.38 -2.15 -30.38
N ILE A 73 9.90 -1.46 -29.34
CA ILE A 73 9.87 0.01 -29.27
C ILE A 73 10.99 0.56 -28.37
N PRO A 74 11.38 1.83 -28.52
CA PRO A 74 12.42 2.43 -27.69
C PRO A 74 12.06 2.41 -26.20
N PHE A 75 13.01 1.98 -25.37
CA PHE A 75 12.89 2.03 -23.91
C PHE A 75 13.48 3.34 -23.36
N GLY A 76 12.71 4.03 -22.50
CA GLY A 76 13.19 5.18 -21.72
C GLY A 76 13.53 4.81 -20.26
N GLY A 77 14.78 4.94 -19.86
CA GLY A 77 15.20 4.79 -18.47
C GLY A 77 14.90 6.02 -17.61
N PHE A 78 15.33 6.00 -16.34
CA PHE A 78 15.09 7.05 -15.34
C PHE A 78 15.58 8.45 -15.77
N GLY A 79 16.60 8.54 -16.61
CA GLY A 79 17.11 9.81 -17.14
C GLY A 79 16.42 10.31 -18.41
N ASN A 80 15.46 9.57 -18.97
CA ASN A 80 14.83 9.89 -20.26
C ASN A 80 13.51 10.64 -20.14
N GLY A 81 12.99 10.84 -18.93
CA GLY A 81 11.76 11.58 -18.68
C GLY A 81 10.99 11.06 -17.46
N ASP A 82 9.89 11.72 -17.15
CA ASP A 82 8.91 11.25 -16.18
C ASP A 82 8.25 9.94 -16.66
N PHE A 83 7.85 9.11 -15.71
CA PHE A 83 7.26 7.81 -16.00
C PHE A 83 5.93 7.90 -16.76
N ASP A 84 5.08 8.91 -16.48
CA ASP A 84 3.81 9.14 -17.17
C ASP A 84 4.04 9.48 -18.66
N ALA A 85 4.93 10.41 -18.95
CA ALA A 85 5.31 10.79 -20.32
C ALA A 85 5.88 9.59 -21.11
N LEU A 86 6.69 8.76 -20.47
CA LEU A 86 7.25 7.55 -21.09
C LEU A 86 6.17 6.51 -21.40
N CYS A 87 5.19 6.31 -20.50
CA CYS A 87 4.06 5.41 -20.76
C CYS A 87 3.21 5.90 -21.94
N LYS A 88 2.88 7.20 -21.98
CA LYS A 88 2.16 7.82 -23.10
C LYS A 88 2.90 7.67 -24.43
N LYS A 89 4.22 7.84 -24.41
CA LYS A 89 5.07 7.63 -25.59
C LYS A 89 5.03 6.17 -26.04
N ALA A 90 5.15 5.20 -25.13
CA ALA A 90 5.10 3.79 -25.49
C ALA A 90 3.75 3.37 -26.09
N ILE A 91 2.63 3.90 -25.59
CA ILE A 91 1.30 3.73 -26.20
C ILE A 91 1.33 4.21 -27.67
N ALA A 92 1.86 5.41 -27.93
CA ALA A 92 1.98 5.94 -29.28
C ALA A 92 2.90 5.09 -30.17
N ASP A 93 4.06 4.66 -29.65
CA ASP A 93 5.02 3.83 -30.37
C ASP A 93 4.44 2.45 -30.71
N ILE A 94 3.66 1.83 -29.81
CA ILE A 94 2.97 0.56 -30.06
C ILE A 94 1.95 0.71 -31.20
N ASN A 95 1.13 1.77 -31.16
CA ASN A 95 0.16 2.05 -32.22
C ASN A 95 0.84 2.24 -33.59
N ASN A 96 2.03 2.85 -33.62
CA ASN A 96 2.79 3.08 -34.84
C ASN A 96 3.67 1.88 -35.27
N SER A 97 3.86 0.88 -34.42
CA SER A 97 4.75 -0.26 -34.69
C SER A 97 4.17 -1.32 -35.65
N GLY A 98 2.87 -1.23 -35.96
CA GLY A 98 2.13 -2.29 -36.67
C GLY A 98 1.91 -3.55 -35.82
N ARG A 99 2.17 -3.50 -34.51
CA ARG A 99 2.03 -4.64 -33.58
C ARG A 99 0.92 -4.45 -32.54
N ALA A 100 0.09 -3.41 -32.66
CA ALA A 100 -0.97 -3.08 -31.69
C ALA A 100 -1.99 -4.22 -31.45
N ASP A 101 -2.21 -5.07 -32.46
CA ASP A 101 -3.09 -6.25 -32.35
C ASP A 101 -2.47 -7.40 -31.54
N LYS A 102 -1.13 -7.44 -31.42
CA LYS A 102 -0.45 -8.45 -30.60
C LYS A 102 -0.62 -8.08 -29.13
N LYS A 103 -0.98 -9.06 -28.30
CA LYS A 103 -1.05 -8.88 -26.84
C LYS A 103 0.13 -9.57 -26.19
N ALA A 104 0.86 -8.83 -25.35
CA ALA A 104 2.03 -9.32 -24.65
C ALA A 104 1.67 -10.30 -23.53
N LEU A 105 0.52 -10.09 -22.88
CA LEU A 105 0.09 -10.82 -21.69
C LEU A 105 -1.40 -11.16 -21.78
N ASP A 106 -1.83 -12.21 -21.10
CA ASP A 106 -3.24 -12.60 -21.00
C ASP A 106 -3.91 -11.98 -19.78
N TYR A 107 -3.21 -11.97 -18.66
CA TYR A 107 -3.68 -11.39 -17.41
C TYR A 107 -2.60 -10.51 -16.81
N VAL A 108 -3.00 -9.36 -16.28
CA VAL A 108 -2.11 -8.46 -15.56
C VAL A 108 -2.75 -8.11 -14.22
N PHE A 109 -1.94 -8.15 -13.17
CA PHE A 109 -2.31 -7.75 -11.81
C PHE A 109 -1.43 -6.56 -11.43
N ILE A 110 -2.06 -5.42 -11.20
CA ILE A 110 -1.41 -4.21 -10.69
C ILE A 110 -1.75 -4.11 -9.21
N ASP A 111 -0.72 -4.07 -8.38
CA ASP A 111 -0.83 -3.82 -6.93
C ASP A 111 -0.34 -2.40 -6.61
N GLU A 112 -0.90 -1.80 -5.56
CA GLU A 112 -0.69 -0.40 -5.16
C GLU A 112 -0.94 0.58 -6.33
N SER A 113 -2.11 0.48 -6.97
CA SER A 113 -2.44 1.25 -8.17
C SER A 113 -2.37 2.77 -8.00
N GLN A 114 -2.53 3.26 -6.76
CA GLN A 114 -2.41 4.68 -6.43
C GLN A 114 -1.00 5.24 -6.65
N ASP A 115 0.02 4.38 -6.72
CA ASP A 115 1.40 4.77 -7.02
C ASP A 115 1.64 5.00 -8.52
N PHE A 116 0.62 4.77 -9.36
CA PHE A 116 0.76 4.80 -10.82
C PHE A 116 -0.01 5.95 -11.47
N PRO A 117 0.56 6.56 -12.53
CA PRO A 117 -0.21 7.42 -13.41
C PRO A 117 -1.20 6.59 -14.23
N GLN A 118 -2.32 7.22 -14.64
CA GLN A 118 -3.34 6.57 -15.46
C GLN A 118 -2.76 6.01 -16.77
N SER A 119 -1.78 6.68 -17.37
CA SER A 119 -1.13 6.22 -18.60
C SER A 119 -0.44 4.86 -18.47
N PHE A 120 0.04 4.49 -17.27
CA PHE A 120 0.62 3.16 -17.04
C PHE A 120 -0.48 2.09 -17.00
N ILE A 121 -1.63 2.40 -16.41
CA ILE A 121 -2.80 1.51 -16.39
C ILE A 121 -3.31 1.31 -17.82
N ASP A 122 -3.44 2.39 -18.60
CA ASP A 122 -3.87 2.35 -20.00
C ASP A 122 -2.89 1.54 -20.87
N LEU A 123 -1.59 1.69 -20.63
CA LEU A 123 -0.56 0.90 -21.30
C LEU A 123 -0.69 -0.59 -20.93
N CYS A 124 -0.90 -0.92 -19.66
CA CYS A 124 -1.12 -2.31 -19.22
C CYS A 124 -2.40 -2.90 -19.83
N GLU A 125 -3.48 -2.13 -19.90
CA GLU A 125 -4.73 -2.54 -20.55
C GLU A 125 -4.52 -2.83 -22.04
N MET A 126 -3.83 -1.92 -22.75
CA MET A 126 -3.51 -2.08 -24.17
C MET A 126 -2.79 -3.41 -24.46
N VAL A 127 -1.85 -3.83 -23.62
CA VAL A 127 -1.01 -5.00 -23.87
C VAL A 127 -1.60 -6.31 -23.33
N THR A 128 -2.78 -6.27 -22.71
CA THR A 128 -3.44 -7.42 -22.06
C THR A 128 -4.58 -7.95 -22.94
N SER A 129 -4.68 -9.28 -23.09
CA SER A 129 -5.69 -9.91 -23.96
C SER A 129 -7.01 -10.26 -23.26
N LYS A 130 -6.98 -10.68 -21.98
CA LYS A 130 -8.17 -11.18 -21.28
C LYS A 130 -8.65 -10.23 -20.19
N LYS A 131 -7.83 -9.96 -19.17
CA LYS A 131 -8.26 -9.14 -18.04
C LYS A 131 -7.11 -8.48 -17.29
N LEU A 132 -7.27 -7.19 -17.02
CA LEU A 132 -6.45 -6.41 -16.11
C LEU A 132 -7.15 -6.35 -14.74
N TYR A 133 -6.42 -6.68 -13.68
CA TYR A 133 -6.85 -6.51 -12.30
C TYR A 133 -6.05 -5.37 -11.69
N VAL A 134 -6.74 -4.35 -11.21
CA VAL A 134 -6.12 -3.17 -10.59
C VAL A 134 -6.56 -3.12 -9.14
N ALA A 135 -5.59 -3.22 -8.22
CA ALA A 135 -5.81 -3.13 -6.79
C ALA A 135 -5.06 -1.91 -6.23
N GLY A 136 -5.70 -1.18 -5.33
CA GLY A 136 -5.11 -0.03 -4.65
C GLY A 136 -5.94 0.40 -3.46
N ASP A 137 -5.41 1.35 -2.70
CA ASP A 137 -6.05 1.91 -1.52
C ASP A 137 -6.45 3.37 -1.73
N VAL A 138 -7.74 3.61 -1.54
CA VAL A 138 -8.41 4.91 -1.70
C VAL A 138 -8.06 5.90 -0.60
N PHE A 139 -7.57 5.39 0.54
CA PHE A 139 -7.27 6.16 1.73
C PHE A 139 -5.78 6.33 1.99
N GLN A 140 -4.89 5.75 1.18
CA GLN A 140 -3.46 5.98 1.39
C GLN A 140 -3.05 7.43 1.17
N ASN A 141 -3.71 8.14 0.24
CA ASN A 141 -3.50 9.58 0.10
C ASN A 141 -4.66 10.36 0.73
N ILE A 142 -4.59 10.49 2.06
CA ILE A 142 -5.57 11.23 2.87
C ILE A 142 -5.65 12.73 2.49
N PHE A 143 -4.59 13.28 1.89
CA PHE A 143 -4.50 14.70 1.50
C PHE A 143 -5.04 14.98 0.10
N MET A 144 -5.22 13.96 -0.74
CA MET A 144 -5.81 14.12 -2.08
C MET A 144 -7.31 13.85 -2.06
N PRO A 145 -8.12 14.51 -2.93
CA PRO A 145 -9.50 14.13 -3.15
C PRO A 145 -9.62 12.62 -3.42
N ILE A 146 -10.75 12.00 -3.04
CA ILE A 146 -11.04 10.62 -3.49
C ILE A 146 -10.93 10.65 -5.02
N SER A 147 -9.99 9.88 -5.57
CA SER A 147 -9.80 9.85 -7.01
C SER A 147 -11.07 9.34 -7.67
N ASP A 148 -11.41 9.87 -8.86
CA ASP A 148 -12.58 9.40 -9.61
C ASP A 148 -12.53 7.87 -9.87
N ASN A 149 -11.32 7.29 -9.83
CA ASN A 149 -11.06 5.86 -9.94
C ASN A 149 -11.76 5.03 -8.84
N VAL A 150 -12.01 5.60 -7.66
CA VAL A 150 -12.74 4.92 -6.57
C VAL A 150 -14.21 4.73 -6.91
N ASN A 151 -14.81 5.70 -7.61
CA ASN A 151 -16.19 5.58 -8.10
C ASN A 151 -16.30 4.61 -9.29
N ARG A 152 -15.18 4.20 -9.89
CA ARG A 152 -15.10 3.24 -10.99
C ARG A 152 -14.71 1.83 -10.53
N ALA A 153 -14.47 1.62 -9.23
CA ALA A 153 -14.09 0.32 -8.72
C ALA A 153 -15.24 -0.70 -8.86
N ASP A 154 -14.99 -1.82 -9.53
CA ASP A 154 -15.96 -2.91 -9.65
C ASP A 154 -16.26 -3.59 -8.30
N ILE A 155 -15.27 -3.61 -7.40
CA ILE A 155 -15.32 -4.29 -6.11
C ILE A 155 -14.65 -3.41 -5.06
N VAL A 156 -15.34 -3.17 -3.94
CA VAL A 156 -14.79 -2.47 -2.77
C VAL A 156 -14.77 -3.39 -1.55
N LEU A 157 -13.60 -3.55 -0.94
CA LEU A 157 -13.41 -4.38 0.25
C LEU A 157 -13.72 -3.61 1.53
N LYS A 158 -14.95 -3.77 2.06
CA LYS A 158 -15.43 -3.04 3.24
C LYS A 158 -14.85 -3.51 4.59
N LYS A 159 -14.13 -4.64 4.65
CA LYS A 159 -13.68 -5.26 5.91
C LYS A 159 -12.16 -5.26 6.02
N CYS A 160 -11.62 -4.61 7.05
CA CYS A 160 -10.19 -4.64 7.38
C CYS A 160 -9.92 -5.72 8.42
N TYR A 161 -9.33 -6.84 8.00
CA TYR A 161 -8.99 -7.92 8.93
C TYR A 161 -7.67 -7.72 9.66
N ARG A 162 -6.85 -6.73 9.31
CA ARG A 162 -5.51 -6.54 9.88
C ARG A 162 -5.53 -5.74 11.19
N THR A 163 -6.41 -4.74 11.26
CA THR A 163 -6.46 -3.76 12.35
C THR A 163 -7.84 -3.79 12.98
N ASP A 164 -7.92 -3.65 14.31
CA ASP A 164 -9.21 -3.62 14.97
C ASP A 164 -10.04 -2.40 14.50
N PRO A 165 -11.38 -2.50 14.46
CA PRO A 165 -12.23 -1.43 13.95
C PRO A 165 -12.06 -0.09 14.69
N LYS A 166 -11.76 -0.09 16.00
CA LYS A 166 -11.63 1.16 16.76
C LYS A 166 -10.37 1.91 16.35
N ASN A 167 -9.24 1.21 16.26
CA ASN A 167 -7.98 1.79 15.78
C ASN A 167 -8.11 2.30 14.35
N LEU A 168 -8.73 1.51 13.46
CA LEU A 168 -8.97 1.94 12.08
C LEU A 168 -9.83 3.22 12.01
N MET A 169 -10.91 3.28 12.80
CA MET A 169 -11.77 4.44 12.87
C MET A 169 -11.05 5.68 13.41
N PHE A 170 -10.22 5.50 14.44
CA PHE A 170 -9.39 6.57 14.99
C PHE A 170 -8.40 7.10 13.95
N SER A 171 -7.66 6.23 13.27
CA SER A 171 -6.71 6.60 12.22
C SER A 171 -7.39 7.35 11.07
N HIS A 172 -8.56 6.90 10.61
CA HIS A 172 -9.31 7.62 9.57
C HIS A 172 -9.82 8.97 10.05
N ALA A 173 -10.31 9.07 11.29
CA ALA A 173 -10.79 10.34 11.82
C ALA A 173 -9.67 11.39 11.93
N LEU A 174 -8.48 10.95 12.37
CA LEU A 174 -7.28 11.78 12.40
C LEU A 174 -6.82 12.15 10.98
N GLY A 175 -6.65 11.17 10.10
CA GLY A 175 -6.14 11.39 8.75
C GLY A 175 -7.05 12.24 7.86
N MET A 176 -8.36 12.17 8.07
CA MET A 176 -9.34 13.02 7.36
C MET A 176 -9.56 14.38 8.03
N GLY A 177 -8.96 14.64 9.20
CA GLY A 177 -9.19 15.85 9.97
C GLY A 177 -10.67 16.07 10.30
N LEU A 178 -11.39 15.01 10.71
CA LEU A 178 -12.85 15.08 10.98
C LEU A 178 -13.21 15.95 12.18
N TYR A 179 -12.24 16.24 13.04
CA TYR A 179 -12.39 17.07 14.23
C TYR A 179 -11.69 18.44 14.12
N GLU A 180 -11.14 18.76 12.94
CA GLU A 180 -10.55 20.07 12.68
C GLU A 180 -11.64 21.12 12.37
N GLU A 181 -11.35 22.38 12.65
CA GLU A 181 -12.21 23.51 12.27
C GLU A 181 -11.46 24.44 11.29
N PRO A 182 -11.80 24.42 9.98
CA PRO A 182 -12.81 23.60 9.32
C PRO A 182 -12.37 22.14 9.11
N VAL A 183 -13.35 21.24 8.96
CA VAL A 183 -13.11 19.83 8.64
C VAL A 183 -12.31 19.73 7.34
N LEU A 184 -11.20 18.99 7.36
CA LEU A 184 -10.31 18.90 6.21
C LEU A 184 -10.90 18.05 5.08
N ARG A 185 -11.47 16.88 5.42
CA ARG A 185 -12.03 15.96 4.43
C ARG A 185 -13.31 15.29 4.91
N TRP A 186 -14.43 15.74 4.37
CA TRP A 186 -15.74 15.14 4.62
C TRP A 186 -16.20 14.31 3.42
N LEU A 187 -16.53 13.03 3.64
CA LEU A 187 -17.07 12.17 2.59
C LEU A 187 -18.59 12.31 2.46
N LYS A 188 -19.12 12.07 1.26
CA LYS A 188 -20.56 11.98 1.01
C LYS A 188 -21.13 10.70 1.62
N GLU A 189 -22.44 10.67 1.88
CA GLU A 189 -23.10 9.50 2.50
C GLU A 189 -22.84 8.16 1.76
N PRO A 190 -22.91 8.08 0.41
CA PRO A 190 -22.60 6.84 -0.30
C PRO A 190 -21.13 6.43 -0.19
N GLU A 191 -20.22 7.40 -0.08
CA GLU A 191 -18.78 7.15 0.06
C GLU A 191 -18.48 6.52 1.43
N TRP A 192 -19.15 6.97 2.50
CA TRP A 192 -19.05 6.33 3.82
C TRP A 192 -19.43 4.84 3.77
N ASP A 193 -20.56 4.50 3.13
CA ASP A 193 -20.97 3.10 2.98
C ASP A 193 -19.97 2.28 2.15
N SER A 194 -19.49 2.83 1.04
CA SER A 194 -18.45 2.20 0.20
C SER A 194 -17.20 1.87 1.02
N CYS A 195 -16.83 2.74 1.96
CA CYS A 195 -15.67 2.56 2.82
C CYS A 195 -15.94 1.65 4.03
N GLY A 196 -17.15 1.08 4.14
CA GLY A 196 -17.54 0.13 5.19
C GLY A 196 -18.01 0.79 6.49
N TYR A 197 -18.45 2.06 6.44
CA TYR A 197 -19.03 2.76 7.57
C TYR A 197 -20.56 2.79 7.51
N LYS A 198 -21.18 2.68 8.67
CA LYS A 198 -22.59 3.01 8.89
C LYS A 198 -22.68 4.48 9.27
N TYR A 199 -23.29 5.27 8.38
CA TYR A 199 -23.55 6.69 8.58
C TYR A 199 -24.89 6.90 9.28
N LYS A 200 -24.91 7.69 10.37
CA LYS A 200 -26.14 8.09 11.06
C LYS A 200 -26.08 9.55 11.48
N LYS A 201 -26.87 10.41 10.85
CA LYS A 201 -27.03 11.80 11.25
C LYS A 201 -27.93 11.92 12.49
N VAL A 202 -27.47 12.68 13.49
CA VAL A 202 -28.17 12.94 14.76
C VAL A 202 -28.04 14.43 15.07
N GLY A 203 -29.06 15.21 14.72
CA GLY A 203 -29.01 16.67 14.86
C GLY A 203 -27.93 17.30 13.97
N ASP A 204 -27.02 18.02 14.60
CA ASP A 204 -25.83 18.64 14.01
C ASP A 204 -24.62 17.68 13.92
N ARG A 205 -24.74 16.47 14.47
CA ARG A 205 -23.65 15.48 14.53
C ARG A 205 -23.89 14.31 13.60
N VAL A 206 -22.80 13.62 13.30
CA VAL A 206 -22.82 12.34 12.58
C VAL A 206 -22.13 11.29 13.42
N HIS A 207 -22.82 10.17 13.59
CA HIS A 207 -22.28 8.98 14.24
C HIS A 207 -21.84 8.00 13.15
N LEU A 208 -20.54 7.75 13.08
CA LEU A 208 -19.94 6.75 12.22
C LEU A 208 -19.67 5.47 13.04
N SER A 209 -19.99 4.31 12.48
CA SER A 209 -19.67 3.02 13.10
C SER A 209 -19.28 1.97 12.06
N ARG A 210 -18.52 0.96 12.47
CA ARG A 210 -18.17 -0.20 11.64
C ARG A 210 -18.59 -1.48 12.33
N ASP A 211 -18.88 -2.51 11.54
CA ASP A 211 -19.24 -3.81 12.09
C ASP A 211 -18.04 -4.48 12.77
N PRO A 212 -18.23 -5.12 13.94
CA PRO A 212 -17.19 -5.89 14.59
C PRO A 212 -16.77 -7.08 13.72
N LEU A 213 -15.51 -7.49 13.82
CA LEU A 213 -14.95 -8.60 13.06
C LEU A 213 -14.68 -9.79 13.97
N ARG A 214 -15.03 -10.99 13.49
CA ARG A 214 -14.84 -12.24 14.24
C ARG A 214 -13.39 -12.48 14.66
N ARG A 215 -12.42 -12.04 13.85
CA ARG A 215 -10.98 -12.17 14.13
C ARG A 215 -10.58 -11.53 15.47
N PHE A 216 -11.33 -10.55 15.96
CA PHE A 216 -11.07 -9.82 17.20
C PHE A 216 -12.07 -10.17 18.31
N GLU A 217 -12.80 -11.29 18.20
CA GLU A 217 -13.74 -11.73 19.26
C GLU A 217 -13.03 -12.09 20.57
N ASP A 218 -11.80 -12.63 20.47
CA ASP A 218 -10.99 -12.98 21.63
C ASP A 218 -10.38 -11.75 22.34
N ILE A 219 -10.47 -10.56 21.73
CA ILE A 219 -9.99 -9.31 22.34
C ILE A 219 -11.10 -8.76 23.24
N PRO A 220 -10.83 -8.57 24.55
CA PRO A 220 -11.80 -7.98 25.46
C PRO A 220 -12.30 -6.63 24.95
N LYS A 221 -13.61 -6.34 25.09
CA LYS A 221 -14.19 -5.07 24.60
C LYS A 221 -13.56 -3.82 25.22
N ASN A 222 -13.00 -3.95 26.43
CA ASN A 222 -12.31 -2.90 27.17
C ASN A 222 -10.79 -2.86 26.87
N HIS A 223 -10.26 -3.71 26.00
CA HIS A 223 -8.88 -3.64 25.56
C HIS A 223 -8.63 -2.30 24.84
N LYS A 224 -7.57 -1.61 25.27
CA LYS A 224 -7.17 -0.31 24.72
C LYS A 224 -6.04 -0.51 23.72
N SER A 225 -6.41 -0.67 22.45
CA SER A 225 -5.45 -0.82 21.35
C SER A 225 -4.78 0.50 20.93
N THR A 226 -5.30 1.65 21.37
CA THR A 226 -4.75 2.99 21.14
C THR A 226 -4.81 3.78 22.45
N ALA A 227 -3.73 4.48 22.77
CA ALA A 227 -3.64 5.41 23.87
C ALA A 227 -3.17 6.78 23.36
N VAL A 228 -3.76 7.85 23.88
CA VAL A 228 -3.35 9.23 23.57
C VAL A 228 -2.66 9.77 24.81
N HIS A 229 -1.44 10.25 24.61
CA HIS A 229 -0.62 10.86 25.65
C HIS A 229 -0.44 12.34 25.30
N LEU A 230 -0.79 13.22 26.24
CA LEU A 230 -0.54 14.65 26.13
C LEU A 230 0.81 14.96 26.76
N LEU A 231 1.62 15.77 26.08
CA LEU A 231 2.88 16.29 26.59
C LEU A 231 2.68 17.74 26.97
N GLU A 232 3.09 18.11 28.18
CA GLU A 232 3.13 19.50 28.61
C GLU A 232 4.39 20.18 28.06
N GLY A 233 4.38 21.52 27.91
CA GLY A 233 5.53 22.25 27.34
C GLY A 233 6.84 22.13 28.14
N THR A 234 6.77 21.66 29.38
CA THR A 234 7.91 21.38 30.25
C THR A 234 8.42 19.93 30.15
N ASP A 235 7.69 19.05 29.46
CA ASP A 235 8.06 17.64 29.36
C ASP A 235 9.28 17.44 28.44
N ASN A 236 10.17 16.54 28.85
CA ASN A 236 11.18 16.00 27.94
C ASN A 236 10.53 14.91 27.07
N GLY A 237 10.20 15.26 25.82
CA GLY A 237 9.57 14.32 24.88
C GLY A 237 10.28 12.96 24.78
N PRO A 238 11.61 12.89 24.60
CA PRO A 238 12.34 11.63 24.57
C PRO A 238 12.19 10.77 25.83
N ASP A 239 12.21 11.36 27.03
CA ASP A 239 11.97 10.60 28.27
C ASP A 239 10.58 10.00 28.29
N LYS A 240 9.56 10.80 27.95
CA LYS A 240 8.17 10.33 27.93
C LYS A 240 7.93 9.22 26.92
N ILE A 241 8.58 9.28 25.75
CA ILE A 241 8.50 8.19 24.76
C ILE A 241 9.13 6.91 25.33
N VAL A 242 10.27 7.00 26.04
CA VAL A 242 10.88 5.84 26.69
C VAL A 242 9.99 5.26 27.79
N ASP A 243 9.38 6.11 28.62
CA ASP A 243 8.42 5.69 29.65
C ASP A 243 7.24 4.92 29.02
N ILE A 244 6.72 5.41 27.88
CA ILE A 244 5.66 4.73 27.12
C ILE A 244 6.13 3.37 26.60
N ILE A 245 7.35 3.27 26.06
CA ILE A 245 7.89 2.00 25.58
C ILE A 245 8.04 1.00 26.73
N ILE A 246 8.49 1.46 27.90
CA ILE A 246 8.62 0.63 29.11
C ILE A 246 7.24 0.12 29.54
N ASP A 247 6.22 0.98 29.63
CA ASP A 247 4.85 0.58 29.95
C ASP A 247 4.27 -0.43 28.94
N ILE A 248 4.54 -0.26 27.64
CA ILE A 248 4.12 -1.24 26.62
C ILE A 248 4.82 -2.59 26.85
N LYS A 249 6.13 -2.58 27.18
CA LYS A 249 6.91 -3.79 27.44
C LYS A 249 6.43 -4.53 28.70
N GLU A 250 6.10 -3.80 29.76
CA GLU A 250 5.55 -4.39 31.00
C GLU A 250 4.21 -5.09 30.73
N ARG A 251 3.37 -4.49 29.89
CA ARG A 251 2.07 -5.07 29.49
C ARG A 251 2.20 -6.20 28.47
N ASN A 252 3.32 -6.31 27.76
CA ASN A 252 3.53 -7.27 26.67
C ASN A 252 4.94 -7.90 26.78
N PRO A 253 5.11 -8.98 27.57
CA PRO A 253 6.44 -9.57 27.83
C PRO A 253 7.17 -10.12 26.59
N SER A 254 6.46 -10.39 25.50
CA SER A 254 7.04 -10.85 24.23
C SER A 254 7.50 -9.72 23.32
N LEU A 255 7.42 -8.46 23.75
CA LEU A 255 7.75 -7.30 22.94
C LEU A 255 9.27 -7.25 22.64
N GLU A 256 9.60 -7.16 21.37
CA GLU A 256 10.98 -7.01 20.88
C GLU A 256 11.21 -5.61 20.29
N GLN A 257 12.49 -5.24 20.11
CA GLN A 257 12.86 -3.94 19.55
C GLN A 257 12.27 -3.69 18.14
N GLY A 258 12.04 -4.76 17.37
CA GLY A 258 11.46 -4.69 16.02
C GLY A 258 9.96 -4.41 15.99
N ASP A 259 9.27 -4.51 17.14
CA ASP A 259 7.83 -4.27 17.25
C ASP A 259 7.48 -2.80 17.47
N ILE A 260 8.47 -1.95 17.77
CA ILE A 260 8.28 -0.53 18.07
C ILE A 260 8.78 0.35 16.92
N ALA A 261 7.89 1.19 16.41
CA ALA A 261 8.22 2.28 15.51
C ALA A 261 7.80 3.61 16.13
N VAL A 262 8.71 4.58 16.18
CA VAL A 262 8.45 5.94 16.63
C VAL A 262 8.50 6.86 15.41
N ILE A 263 7.40 7.56 15.14
CA ILE A 263 7.25 8.43 13.97
C ILE A 263 7.06 9.86 14.45
N PHE A 264 7.93 10.76 14.03
CA PHE A 264 7.77 12.20 14.22
C PHE A 264 7.09 12.80 12.98
N LEU A 265 6.05 13.60 13.18
CA LEU A 265 5.24 14.17 12.08
C LEU A 265 5.67 15.58 11.66
N ASP A 266 6.47 16.25 12.49
CA ASP A 266 7.00 17.59 12.22
C ASP A 266 8.36 17.49 11.47
N ALA A 267 8.79 18.57 10.82
CA ALA A 267 10.06 18.71 10.11
C ALA A 267 11.00 19.74 10.79
N GLY A 268 10.65 20.24 11.97
CA GLY A 268 11.47 21.16 12.75
C GLY A 268 12.83 20.59 13.15
N GLY A 269 13.87 21.44 13.15
CA GLY A 269 15.25 21.02 13.44
C GLY A 269 15.45 20.37 14.83
N TYR A 270 14.62 20.73 15.81
CA TYR A 270 14.66 20.15 17.16
C TYR A 270 14.42 18.64 17.18
N ILE A 271 13.75 18.09 16.16
CA ILE A 271 13.40 16.67 16.06
C ILE A 271 14.65 15.82 15.92
N TYR A 272 15.67 16.30 15.21
CA TYR A 272 16.94 15.58 15.08
C TYR A 272 17.62 15.40 16.45
N GLU A 273 17.57 16.43 17.31
CA GLU A 273 18.06 16.34 18.68
C GLU A 273 17.24 15.35 19.50
N TYR A 274 15.91 15.36 19.34
CA TYR A 274 15.02 14.41 19.99
C TYR A 274 15.30 12.96 19.59
N ILE A 275 15.50 12.70 18.29
CA ILE A 275 15.83 11.36 17.77
C ILE A 275 17.15 10.87 18.34
N HIS A 276 18.19 11.71 18.36
CA HIS A 276 19.49 11.34 18.93
C HIS A 276 19.40 11.05 20.44
N SER A 277 18.69 11.91 21.18
CA SER A 277 18.43 11.72 22.61
C SER A 277 17.65 10.44 22.87
N LEU A 278 16.55 10.21 22.13
CA LEU A 278 15.71 9.02 22.25
C LEU A 278 16.49 7.74 21.96
N LYS A 279 17.27 7.70 20.88
CA LYS A 279 18.13 6.55 20.55
C LYS A 279 19.09 6.20 21.69
N SER A 280 19.76 7.22 22.25
CA SER A 280 20.67 7.03 23.37
C SER A 280 19.95 6.45 24.60
N LYS A 281 18.79 7.02 24.94
CA LYS A 281 17.99 6.59 26.09
C LYS A 281 17.42 5.18 25.92
N VAL A 282 16.89 4.85 24.73
CA VAL A 282 16.42 3.50 24.39
C VAL A 282 17.57 2.49 24.53
N LYS A 283 18.77 2.80 24.02
CA LYS A 283 19.92 1.91 24.17
C LYS A 283 20.32 1.73 25.63
N GLN A 284 20.37 2.81 26.40
CA GLN A 284 20.79 2.78 27.80
C GLN A 284 19.80 2.04 28.71
N GLN A 285 18.49 2.26 28.53
CA GLN A 285 17.46 1.74 29.42
C GLN A 285 16.92 0.37 28.99
N LEU A 286 16.86 0.09 27.68
CA LEU A 286 16.28 -1.14 27.15
C LEU A 286 17.30 -2.07 26.49
N GLY A 287 18.53 -1.59 26.22
CA GLY A 287 19.56 -2.33 25.49
C GLY A 287 19.31 -2.42 23.98
N TRP A 288 18.22 -1.85 23.49
CA TRP A 288 17.74 -1.98 22.12
C TRP A 288 18.48 -1.07 21.14
N ASP A 289 18.70 -1.59 19.93
CA ASP A 289 19.28 -0.83 18.82
C ASP A 289 18.19 -0.15 18.01
N SER A 290 18.42 1.11 17.63
CA SER A 290 17.49 1.90 16.84
C SER A 290 18.01 2.11 15.43
N ASN A 291 17.16 1.81 14.44
CA ASN A 291 17.36 2.23 13.06
C ASN A 291 16.72 3.60 12.86
N ILE A 292 17.45 4.55 12.27
CA ILE A 292 16.95 5.90 11.97
C ILE A 292 16.86 6.00 10.44
N SER A 293 15.67 6.31 9.96
CA SER A 293 15.37 6.53 8.53
C SER A 293 14.84 7.93 8.30
#